data_AF-A0A7J9IWV2-F1
#
_entry.id   AF-A0A7J9IWV2-F1
#
_cell.length_a   1.000
_cell.length_b   1.000
_cell.length_c   1.000
_cell.angle_alpha   90.00
_cell.angle_beta   90.00
_cell.angle_gamma   90.00
#
_symmetry.space_group_name_H-M   'P 1'
#
loop_
_entity.id
_entity.type
_entity.pdbx_description
1 polymer ?
#
loop_
_entity_poly.entity_id
_entity_poly.type
_entity_poly.pdbx_seq_one_letter_code
_entity_poly.pdbx_strand_id
1 'polypeptide(L)'
;MEGMVTDLTLARENQANYEDYLRSNSAAHPGIDLTVTVLTTGFWPSYKSFDLNLPAEMVKCVEVFKGFYETKTKHRKLTWIYSLGTCHINGKFEQKIIELIVSTYQAAVLLLFNASDRLSYSEIMAHLNLTHDDLLRLLHSLSCAKYRILSKEPNTKTISHGDYFEFNSKFTDKLRRIKVPLPLVDERKKVVEDVDKDRRYAIDAALVRIMKSRKVLGHQQLVSECVEQLSRMFKV
;
A
#
# COMPACT_ATOMS: atom_id res chain seq x y z
N MET A 1 14.62 5.80 12.79
CA MET A 1 14.39 4.39 13.15
C MET A 1 13.62 4.25 14.45
N GLU A 2 14.00 4.91 15.55
CA GLU A 2 13.27 4.81 16.83
C GLU A 2 11.77 5.11 16.71
N GLY A 3 11.38 6.18 16.02
CA GLY A 3 9.97 6.50 15.78
C GLY A 3 9.18 5.42 15.04
N MET A 4 9.80 4.69 14.11
CA MET A 4 9.14 3.57 13.41
C MET A 4 8.88 2.41 14.38
N VAL A 5 9.82 2.13 15.28
CA VAL A 5 9.66 1.08 16.30
C VAL A 5 8.55 1.46 17.27
N THR A 6 8.50 2.73 17.68
CA THR A 6 7.41 3.26 18.52
C THR A 6 6.05 3.07 17.87
N ASP A 7 5.90 3.42 16.59
CA ASP A 7 4.64 3.20 15.85
C ASP A 7 4.24 1.71 15.85
N LEU A 8 5.18 0.80 15.62
CA LEU A 8 4.92 -0.65 15.62
C LEU A 8 4.55 -1.19 17.01
N THR A 9 5.13 -0.65 18.08
CA THR A 9 4.75 -1.02 19.45
C THR A 9 3.34 -0.53 19.81
N LEU A 10 2.99 0.69 19.39
CA LEU A 10 1.68 1.30 19.63
C LEU A 10 0.57 0.66 18.78
N ALA A 11 0.92 0.01 17.67
CA ALA A 11 -0.03 -0.64 16.78
C ALA A 11 -0.88 -1.70 17.52
N ARG A 12 -0.25 -2.50 18.40
CA ARG A 12 -0.97 -3.55 19.16
C ARG A 12 -1.99 -2.96 20.13
N GLU A 13 -1.61 -1.90 20.84
CA GLU A 13 -2.49 -1.21 21.77
C GLU A 13 -3.63 -0.50 21.03
N ASN A 14 -3.34 0.14 19.90
CA ASN A 14 -4.37 0.76 19.08
C ASN A 14 -5.36 -0.26 18.51
N GLN A 15 -4.87 -1.43 18.10
CA GLN A 15 -5.72 -2.52 17.63
C GLN A 15 -6.64 -3.05 18.74
N ALA A 16 -6.14 -3.28 19.94
CA ALA A 16 -6.96 -3.73 21.08
C ALA A 16 -8.06 -2.71 21.41
N ASN A 17 -7.72 -1.42 21.42
CA ASN A 17 -8.69 -0.36 21.61
C ASN A 17 -9.77 -0.29 20.50
N TYR A 18 -9.40 -0.59 19.26
CA TYR A 18 -10.34 -0.66 18.15
C TYR A 18 -11.30 -1.84 18.31
N GLU A 19 -10.80 -3.01 18.73
CA GLU A 19 -11.64 -4.17 19.01
C GLU A 19 -12.64 -3.92 20.15
N ASP A 20 -12.21 -3.23 21.22
CA ASP A 20 -13.10 -2.84 22.32
C ASP A 20 -14.14 -1.80 21.90
N TYR A 21 -13.78 -0.88 21.00
CA TYR A 21 -14.71 0.04 20.36
C TYR A 21 -15.78 -0.71 19.54
N LEU A 22 -15.38 -1.72 18.76
CA LEU A 22 -16.31 -2.54 17.98
C LEU A 22 -17.25 -3.37 18.88
N ARG A 23 -16.76 -3.89 20.00
CA ARG A 23 -17.59 -4.60 20.99
C ARG A 23 -18.64 -3.70 21.61
N SER A 24 -18.26 -2.45 21.90
CA SER A 24 -19.15 -1.44 22.48
C SER A 24 -20.14 -0.86 21.46
N ASN A 25 -19.82 -0.97 20.17
CA ASN A 25 -20.62 -0.44 19.07
C ASN A 25 -20.93 -1.52 18.03
N SER A 26 -21.68 -2.54 18.44
CA SER A 26 -21.97 -3.74 17.62
C SER A 26 -22.61 -3.42 16.26
N ALA A 27 -23.42 -2.36 16.18
CA ALA A 27 -24.02 -1.89 14.93
C ALA A 27 -22.99 -1.38 13.90
N ALA A 28 -21.82 -0.94 14.35
CA ALA A 28 -20.74 -0.48 13.48
C ALA A 28 -19.83 -1.62 12.99
N HIS A 29 -20.06 -2.87 13.41
CA HIS A 29 -19.20 -3.98 12.99
C HIS A 29 -19.26 -4.16 11.46
N PRO A 30 -18.10 -4.09 10.76
CA PRO A 30 -18.09 -4.15 9.29
C PRO A 30 -18.48 -5.53 8.75
N GLY A 31 -18.33 -6.59 9.57
CA GLY A 31 -18.57 -7.98 9.18
C GLY A 31 -17.31 -8.65 8.62
N ILE A 32 -16.18 -7.95 8.66
CA ILE A 32 -14.86 -8.39 8.19
C ILE A 32 -13.85 -8.05 9.28
N ASP A 33 -12.91 -8.96 9.55
CA ASP A 33 -11.82 -8.71 10.48
C ASP A 33 -10.85 -7.69 9.87
N LEU A 34 -10.58 -6.61 10.60
CA LEU A 34 -9.70 -5.53 10.18
C LEU A 34 -8.61 -5.29 11.23
N THR A 35 -7.35 -5.39 10.80
CA THR A 35 -6.19 -4.96 11.58
C THR A 35 -5.54 -3.76 10.91
N VAL A 36 -5.34 -2.68 11.67
CA VAL A 36 -4.78 -1.43 11.14
C VAL A 36 -3.54 -1.02 11.92
N THR A 37 -2.46 -0.76 11.19
CA THR A 37 -1.22 -0.18 11.74
C THR A 37 -1.15 1.29 11.35
N VAL A 38 -1.21 2.19 12.33
CA VAL A 38 -1.09 3.63 12.09
C VAL A 38 0.38 4.03 12.09
N LEU A 39 0.81 4.70 11.02
CA LEU A 39 2.20 5.10 10.79
C LEU A 39 2.32 6.63 10.84
N THR A 40 3.30 7.14 11.57
CA THR A 40 3.55 8.58 11.69
C THR A 40 4.29 9.10 10.46
N THR A 41 3.70 10.05 9.73
CA THR A 41 4.34 10.72 8.59
C THR A 41 5.66 11.36 9.02
N GLY A 42 6.72 11.14 8.25
CA GLY A 42 8.07 11.63 8.53
C GLY A 42 8.97 10.61 9.27
N PHE A 43 8.41 9.56 9.88
CA PHE A 43 9.21 8.43 10.38
C PHE A 43 9.39 7.33 9.35
N TRP A 44 8.42 7.19 8.45
CA TRP A 44 8.39 6.16 7.42
C TRP A 44 8.71 6.72 6.03
N PRO A 45 9.22 5.90 5.10
CA PRO A 45 9.41 6.30 3.71
C PRO A 45 8.14 6.86 3.08
N SER A 46 8.31 7.73 2.09
CA SER A 46 7.19 8.25 1.30
C SER A 46 6.62 7.16 0.40
N TYR A 47 5.45 6.64 0.76
CA TYR A 47 4.72 5.68 -0.07
C TYR A 47 3.85 6.41 -1.09
N LYS A 48 3.79 5.90 -2.32
CA LYS A 48 2.79 6.36 -3.29
C LYS A 48 1.40 6.00 -2.76
N SER A 49 0.57 7.01 -2.56
CA SER A 49 -0.88 6.84 -2.39
C SER A 49 -1.54 7.10 -3.74
N PHE A 50 -2.50 6.24 -4.09
CA PHE A 50 -3.34 6.41 -5.26
C PHE A 50 -4.79 6.44 -4.78
N ASP A 51 -5.62 7.23 -5.45
CA ASP A 51 -7.06 7.26 -5.22
C ASP A 51 -7.67 5.98 -5.81
N LEU A 52 -7.57 4.89 -5.06
CA LEU A 52 -8.20 3.61 -5.36
C LEU A 52 -9.68 3.70 -5.00
N ASN A 53 -10.56 3.43 -5.97
CA ASN A 53 -11.97 3.21 -5.69
C ASN A 53 -12.14 1.82 -5.07
N LEU A 54 -12.23 1.77 -3.74
CA LEU A 54 -12.40 0.52 -3.01
C LEU A 54 -13.81 -0.07 -3.21
N PRO A 55 -13.94 -1.40 -3.25
CA PRO A 55 -15.24 -2.06 -3.12
C PRO A 55 -15.96 -1.68 -1.83
N ALA A 56 -17.30 -1.68 -1.85
CA ALA A 56 -18.15 -1.17 -0.76
C ALA A 56 -17.85 -1.83 0.60
N GLU A 57 -17.54 -3.13 0.59
CA GLU A 57 -17.20 -3.90 1.78
C GLU A 57 -15.92 -3.36 2.45
N MET A 58 -14.93 -2.96 1.65
CA MET A 58 -13.67 -2.40 2.13
C MET A 58 -13.83 -0.94 2.55
N VAL A 59 -14.66 -0.16 1.85
CA VAL A 59 -15.00 1.22 2.23
C VAL A 59 -15.62 1.25 3.62
N LYS A 60 -16.57 0.36 3.91
CA LYS A 60 -17.19 0.26 5.25
C LYS A 60 -16.14 0.05 6.35
N CYS A 61 -15.16 -0.82 6.11
CA CYS A 61 -14.05 -1.06 7.06
C CYS A 61 -13.24 0.21 7.32
N VAL A 62 -12.91 0.95 6.25
CA VAL A 62 -12.17 2.21 6.31
C VAL A 62 -12.94 3.28 7.10
N GLU A 63 -14.24 3.43 6.85
CA GLU A 63 -15.09 4.41 7.50
C GLU A 63 -15.25 4.14 9.00
N VAL A 64 -15.47 2.88 9.38
CA VAL A 64 -15.60 2.48 10.79
C VAL A 64 -14.30 2.76 11.56
N PHE A 65 -13.15 2.42 10.99
CA PHE A 65 -11.87 2.72 11.61
C PHE A 65 -11.60 4.23 11.69
N LYS A 66 -11.95 4.98 10.65
CA LYS A 66 -11.84 6.44 10.64
C LYS A 66 -12.67 7.07 11.77
N GLY A 67 -13.93 6.65 11.91
CA GLY A 67 -14.79 7.11 13.01
C GLY A 67 -14.20 6.80 14.39
N PHE A 68 -13.67 5.59 14.58
CA PHE A 68 -12.92 5.24 15.81
C PHE A 68 -11.73 6.18 16.04
N TYR A 69 -10.89 6.40 15.03
CA TYR A 69 -9.66 7.18 15.18
C TYR A 69 -9.91 8.67 15.45
N GLU A 70 -11.00 9.22 14.90
CA GLU A 70 -11.45 10.60 15.15
C GLU A 70 -11.88 10.82 16.61
N THR A 71 -12.39 9.78 17.30
CA THR A 71 -12.70 9.89 18.74
C THR A 71 -11.44 10.05 19.60
N LYS A 72 -10.31 9.49 19.16
CA LYS A 72 -9.01 9.61 19.84
C LYS A 72 -8.26 10.88 19.49
N THR A 73 -8.29 11.31 18.23
CA THR A 73 -7.48 12.45 17.77
C THR A 73 -8.27 13.38 16.86
N LYS A 74 -8.59 14.59 17.36
CA LYS A 74 -9.38 15.59 16.62
C LYS A 74 -8.58 16.43 15.61
N HIS A 75 -7.24 16.37 15.66
CA HIS A 75 -6.35 17.23 14.86
C HIS A 75 -5.46 16.47 13.89
N ARG A 76 -5.69 15.16 13.69
CA ARG A 76 -4.90 14.33 12.78
C ARG A 76 -5.74 13.88 11.60
N LYS A 77 -5.12 13.84 10.43
CA LYS A 77 -5.72 13.31 9.20
C LYS A 77 -5.08 11.96 8.89
N LEU A 78 -5.92 10.95 8.66
CA LEU A 78 -5.46 9.64 8.17
C LEU A 78 -5.40 9.63 6.64
N THR A 79 -4.34 9.01 6.12
CA THR A 79 -4.18 8.69 4.70
C THR A 79 -3.91 7.20 4.60
N TRP A 80 -4.72 6.48 3.82
CA TRP A 80 -4.58 5.03 3.65
C TRP A 80 -3.51 4.68 2.61
N ILE A 81 -2.68 3.69 2.93
CA ILE A 81 -1.60 3.22 2.05
C ILE A 81 -1.91 1.78 1.65
N TYR A 82 -2.77 1.62 0.65
CA TYR A 82 -3.24 0.31 0.20
C TYR A 82 -2.15 -0.59 -0.40
N SER A 83 -1.02 0.00 -0.82
CA SER A 83 0.14 -0.75 -1.34
C SER A 83 0.82 -1.64 -0.31
N LEU A 84 0.68 -1.33 0.98
CA LEU A 84 1.25 -2.13 2.08
C LEU A 84 0.25 -3.14 2.64
N GLY A 85 -1.02 -3.04 2.25
CA GLY A 85 -2.09 -3.87 2.79
C GLY A 85 -2.06 -5.30 2.25
N THR A 86 -2.47 -6.23 3.11
CA THR A 86 -2.67 -7.65 2.78
C THR A 86 -4.10 -8.02 3.14
N CYS A 87 -4.75 -8.78 2.28
CA CYS A 87 -6.12 -9.26 2.45
C CYS A 87 -6.15 -10.78 2.38
N HIS A 88 -7.03 -11.36 3.20
CA HIS A 88 -7.34 -12.78 3.22
C HIS A 88 -8.76 -12.94 2.69
N ILE A 89 -8.91 -13.54 1.51
CA ILE A 89 -10.21 -13.71 0.85
C ILE A 89 -10.47 -15.19 0.60
N ASN A 90 -11.71 -15.63 0.80
CA ASN A 90 -12.10 -17.01 0.53
C ASN A 90 -12.68 -17.10 -0.89
N GLY A 91 -11.91 -17.68 -1.80
CA GLY A 91 -12.38 -18.00 -3.15
C GLY A 91 -13.24 -19.26 -3.12
N LYS A 92 -14.52 -19.13 -3.49
CA LYS A 92 -15.46 -20.25 -3.61
C LYS A 92 -15.34 -20.87 -5.01
N PHE A 93 -14.37 -21.75 -5.19
CA PHE A 93 -14.21 -22.53 -6.42
C PHE A 93 -15.06 -23.80 -6.38
N GLU A 94 -15.39 -24.36 -7.56
CA GLU A 94 -16.27 -25.54 -7.69
C GLU A 94 -15.76 -26.75 -6.90
N GLN A 95 -14.44 -26.98 -6.91
CA GLN A 95 -13.85 -28.15 -6.24
C GLN A 95 -13.71 -27.96 -4.73
N LYS A 96 -13.33 -26.75 -4.29
CA LYS A 96 -13.11 -26.43 -2.88
C LYS A 96 -12.98 -24.93 -2.65
N ILE A 97 -13.23 -24.53 -1.41
CA ILE A 97 -12.88 -23.19 -0.93
C ILE A 97 -11.35 -23.12 -0.74
N ILE A 98 -10.74 -22.05 -1.27
CA ILE A 98 -9.32 -21.75 -1.13
C ILE A 98 -9.17 -20.34 -0.55
N GLU A 99 -8.41 -20.22 0.54
CA GLU A 99 -8.01 -18.93 1.12
C GLU A 99 -6.89 -18.33 0.28
N LEU A 100 -7.14 -17.14 -0.28
CA LEU A 100 -6.17 -16.37 -1.06
C LEU A 100 -5.61 -15.26 -0.19
N ILE A 101 -4.30 -15.24 -0.03
CA ILE A 101 -3.55 -14.14 0.57
C ILE A 101 -3.06 -13.25 -0.57
N VAL A 102 -3.65 -12.07 -0.68
CA VAL A 102 -3.46 -11.15 -1.79
C VAL A 102 -3.19 -9.74 -1.27
N SER A 103 -2.66 -8.85 -2.11
CA SER A 103 -2.60 -7.43 -1.76
C SER A 103 -4.00 -6.81 -1.74
N THR A 104 -4.15 -5.64 -1.12
CA THR A 104 -5.40 -4.87 -1.15
C THR A 104 -5.86 -4.57 -2.59
N TYR A 105 -4.92 -4.25 -3.50
CA TYR A 105 -5.26 -4.00 -4.90
C TYR A 105 -5.75 -5.26 -5.63
N GLN A 106 -5.13 -6.41 -5.37
CA GLN A 106 -5.58 -7.68 -5.95
C GLN A 106 -6.95 -8.08 -5.40
N ALA A 107 -7.18 -7.87 -4.10
CA ALA A 107 -8.49 -8.09 -3.48
C ALA A 107 -9.57 -7.20 -4.11
N ALA A 108 -9.27 -5.91 -4.31
CA ALA A 108 -10.19 -4.97 -4.95
C ALA A 108 -10.61 -5.43 -6.35
N VAL A 109 -9.67 -5.91 -7.18
CA VAL A 109 -9.95 -6.50 -8.49
C VAL A 109 -10.84 -7.74 -8.37
N LEU A 110 -10.51 -8.66 -7.47
CA LEU A 110 -11.26 -9.92 -7.32
C LEU A 110 -12.69 -9.71 -6.81
N LEU A 111 -12.91 -8.72 -5.93
CA LEU A 111 -14.24 -8.40 -5.40
C LEU A 111 -15.21 -7.87 -6.46
N LEU A 112 -14.72 -7.25 -7.55
CA LEU A 112 -15.59 -6.83 -8.65
C LEU A 112 -16.35 -8.00 -9.28
N PHE A 113 -15.73 -9.19 -9.30
CA PHE A 113 -16.33 -10.39 -9.89
C PHE A 113 -17.43 -11.03 -9.03
N ASN A 114 -17.70 -10.49 -7.84
CA ASN A 114 -18.89 -10.89 -7.07
C ASN A 114 -20.18 -10.26 -7.63
N ALA A 115 -20.07 -9.14 -8.35
CA ALA A 115 -21.21 -8.43 -8.93
C ALA A 115 -21.32 -8.59 -10.46
N SER A 116 -20.23 -9.00 -11.12
CA SER A 116 -20.16 -9.14 -12.57
C SER A 116 -19.42 -10.42 -12.95
N ASP A 117 -20.02 -11.26 -13.81
CA ASP A 117 -19.39 -12.51 -14.24
C ASP A 117 -18.17 -12.27 -15.17
N ARG A 118 -18.25 -11.20 -15.97
CA ARG A 118 -17.27 -10.82 -16.99
C ARG A 118 -17.03 -9.32 -16.98
N LEU A 119 -15.76 -8.92 -17.04
CA LEU A 119 -15.35 -7.52 -17.12
C LEU A 119 -14.20 -7.34 -18.12
N SER A 120 -14.26 -6.27 -18.91
CA SER A 120 -13.15 -5.85 -19.76
C SER A 120 -12.04 -5.16 -18.96
N TYR A 121 -10.84 -5.14 -19.52
CA TYR A 121 -9.71 -4.38 -18.97
C TYR A 121 -10.08 -2.92 -18.67
N SER A 122 -10.80 -2.28 -19.60
CA SER A 122 -11.16 -0.87 -19.51
C SER A 122 -12.20 -0.61 -18.41
N GLU A 123 -13.16 -1.51 -18.22
CA GLU A 123 -14.13 -1.42 -17.13
C GLU A 123 -13.44 -1.57 -15.77
N ILE A 124 -12.54 -2.56 -15.60
CA ILE A 124 -11.81 -2.75 -14.34
C ILE A 124 -10.97 -1.51 -14.02
N MET A 125 -10.32 -0.91 -15.03
CA MET A 125 -9.54 0.31 -14.88
C MET A 125 -10.40 1.48 -14.40
N ALA A 126 -11.57 1.67 -15.01
CA ALA A 126 -12.51 2.73 -14.65
C ALA A 126 -13.12 2.52 -13.25
N HIS A 127 -13.54 1.29 -12.93
CA HIS A 127 -14.14 0.96 -11.65
C HIS A 127 -13.19 1.22 -10.48
N LEU A 128 -11.91 0.85 -10.61
CA LEU A 128 -10.93 0.95 -9.52
C LEU A 128 -10.09 2.23 -9.59
N ASN A 129 -10.17 3.02 -10.66
CA ASN A 129 -9.33 4.19 -10.90
C ASN A 129 -7.83 3.87 -10.85
N LEU A 130 -7.42 2.78 -11.50
CA LEU A 130 -6.03 2.32 -11.53
C LEU A 130 -5.29 2.83 -12.77
N THR A 131 -3.97 3.03 -12.64
CA THR A 131 -3.10 3.30 -13.79
C THR A 131 -2.93 2.04 -14.65
N HIS A 132 -2.60 2.22 -15.94
CA HIS A 132 -2.34 1.10 -16.85
C HIS A 132 -1.26 0.15 -16.31
N ASP A 133 -0.13 0.70 -15.86
CA ASP A 133 1.03 -0.07 -15.38
C ASP A 133 0.68 -0.91 -14.15
N ASP A 134 -0.11 -0.36 -13.23
CA ASP A 134 -0.52 -1.07 -12.02
C ASP A 134 -1.56 -2.14 -12.34
N LEU A 135 -2.57 -1.82 -13.16
CA LEU A 135 -3.61 -2.76 -13.54
C LEU A 135 -3.06 -3.94 -14.34
N LEU A 136 -2.14 -3.68 -15.28
CA LEU A 136 -1.47 -4.73 -16.04
C LEU A 136 -0.76 -5.72 -15.13
N ARG A 137 -0.01 -5.20 -14.13
CA ARG A 137 0.70 -6.02 -13.14
C ARG A 137 -0.25 -6.84 -12.29
N LEU A 138 -1.36 -6.24 -11.86
CA LEU A 138 -2.39 -6.87 -11.04
C LEU A 138 -3.07 -8.00 -11.81
N LEU A 139 -3.60 -7.73 -12.99
CA LEU A 139 -4.29 -8.74 -13.80
C LEU A 139 -3.34 -9.86 -14.22
N HIS A 140 -2.09 -9.54 -14.59
CA HIS A 140 -1.11 -10.57 -14.94
C HIS A 140 -0.88 -11.55 -13.79
N SER A 141 -0.80 -11.04 -12.55
CA SER A 141 -0.64 -11.87 -11.35
C SER A 141 -1.84 -12.78 -11.06
N LEU A 142 -3.04 -12.41 -11.51
CA LEU A 142 -4.31 -13.10 -11.24
C LEU A 142 -4.76 -14.02 -12.38
N SER A 143 -4.33 -13.77 -13.63
CA SER A 143 -4.82 -14.49 -14.82
C SER A 143 -3.74 -15.27 -15.59
N CYS A 144 -2.52 -14.74 -15.69
CA CYS A 144 -1.49 -15.26 -16.59
C CYS A 144 -0.35 -15.99 -15.87
N ALA A 145 -0.10 -15.62 -14.60
CA ALA A 145 0.97 -16.16 -13.78
C ALA A 145 0.67 -17.58 -13.26
N LYS A 146 1.27 -17.94 -12.12
CA LYS A 146 1.13 -19.27 -11.50
C LYS A 146 -0.32 -19.61 -11.14
N TYR A 147 -1.04 -18.66 -10.55
CA TYR A 147 -2.41 -18.87 -10.07
C TYR A 147 -3.39 -18.18 -11.02
N ARG A 148 -4.05 -18.98 -11.87
CA ARG A 148 -5.05 -18.50 -12.84
C ARG A 148 -6.42 -18.42 -12.20
N ILE A 149 -6.55 -17.53 -11.22
CA ILE A 149 -7.79 -17.26 -10.48
C ILE A 149 -8.82 -16.59 -11.40
N LEU A 150 -8.35 -15.78 -12.34
CA LEU A 150 -9.15 -15.22 -13.43
C LEU A 150 -8.83 -15.92 -14.74
N SER A 151 -9.85 -16.22 -15.54
CA SER A 151 -9.70 -16.59 -16.95
C SER A 151 -9.63 -15.34 -17.80
N LYS A 152 -8.76 -15.34 -18.81
CA LYS A 152 -8.58 -14.22 -19.73
C LYS A 152 -9.00 -14.64 -21.15
N GLU A 153 -9.70 -13.76 -21.84
CA GLU A 153 -10.03 -13.89 -23.26
C GLU A 153 -9.48 -12.69 -24.05
N PRO A 154 -8.65 -12.89 -25.08
CA PRO A 154 -8.10 -14.16 -25.56
C PRO A 154 -7.06 -14.77 -24.60
N ASN A 155 -6.94 -16.10 -24.55
CA ASN A 155 -6.02 -16.79 -23.64
C ASN A 155 -4.54 -16.67 -24.09
N THR A 156 -3.94 -15.51 -23.83
CA THR A 156 -2.54 -15.19 -24.13
C THR A 156 -1.76 -14.83 -22.86
N LYS A 157 -0.42 -14.84 -22.95
CA LYS A 157 0.47 -14.51 -21.82
C LYS A 157 0.60 -13.00 -21.55
N THR A 158 0.29 -12.16 -22.54
CA THR A 158 0.34 -10.70 -22.45
C THR A 158 -1.03 -10.15 -22.12
N ILE A 159 -1.12 -8.96 -21.53
CA ILE A 159 -2.40 -8.28 -21.27
C ILE A 159 -2.51 -7.04 -22.15
N SER A 160 -3.69 -6.81 -22.71
CA SER A 160 -4.07 -5.74 -23.62
C SER A 160 -5.37 -5.09 -23.17
N HIS A 161 -5.60 -3.85 -23.61
CA HIS A 161 -6.80 -3.06 -23.27
C HIS A 161 -8.12 -3.65 -23.78
N GLY A 162 -8.07 -4.51 -24.79
CA GLY A 162 -9.24 -5.20 -25.36
C GLY A 162 -9.57 -6.54 -24.71
N ASP A 163 -8.80 -6.95 -23.68
CA ASP A 163 -8.99 -8.24 -23.04
C ASP A 163 -10.20 -8.24 -22.10
N TYR A 164 -10.81 -9.42 -21.98
CA TYR A 164 -11.85 -9.70 -21.00
C TYR A 164 -11.36 -10.68 -19.95
N PHE A 165 -11.89 -10.52 -18.75
CA PHE A 165 -11.57 -11.32 -17.58
C PHE A 165 -12.85 -11.86 -16.97
N GLU A 166 -12.79 -13.09 -16.47
CA GLU A 166 -13.89 -13.79 -15.81
C GLU A 166 -13.32 -14.54 -14.60
N PHE A 167 -14.15 -14.80 -13.59
CA PHE A 167 -13.75 -15.64 -12.47
C PHE A 167 -13.61 -17.10 -12.91
N ASN A 168 -12.43 -17.69 -12.72
CA ASN A 168 -12.19 -19.09 -13.09
C ASN A 168 -12.70 -20.03 -11.99
N SER A 169 -13.98 -20.37 -12.03
CA SER A 169 -14.65 -21.28 -11.07
C SER A 169 -13.97 -22.66 -10.97
N LYS A 170 -13.29 -23.10 -12.03
CA LYS A 170 -12.60 -24.40 -12.14
C LYS A 170 -11.17 -24.38 -11.60
N PHE A 171 -10.67 -23.23 -11.15
CA PHE A 171 -9.34 -23.13 -10.57
C PHE A 171 -9.21 -24.05 -9.34
N THR A 172 -8.04 -24.67 -9.21
CA THR A 172 -7.69 -25.51 -8.07
C THR A 172 -6.19 -25.47 -7.81
N ASP A 173 -5.81 -25.72 -6.57
CA ASP A 173 -4.41 -25.87 -6.14
C ASP A 173 -4.32 -27.03 -5.15
N LYS A 174 -3.13 -27.59 -4.89
CA LYS A 174 -2.97 -28.61 -3.85
C LYS A 174 -3.20 -28.01 -2.46
N LEU A 175 -2.73 -26.79 -2.24
CA LEU A 175 -2.88 -26.06 -0.98
C LEU A 175 -4.30 -25.51 -0.83
N ARG A 176 -4.76 -25.36 0.42
CA ARG A 176 -6.03 -24.67 0.75
C ARG A 176 -5.83 -23.19 1.07
N ARG A 177 -4.57 -22.78 1.25
CA ARG A 177 -4.16 -21.41 1.52
C ARG A 177 -3.00 -21.07 0.60
N ILE A 178 -3.18 -20.09 -0.27
CA ILE A 178 -2.15 -19.69 -1.25
C ILE A 178 -1.89 -18.19 -1.15
N LYS A 179 -0.61 -17.81 -1.25
CA LYS A 179 -0.20 -16.42 -1.37
C LYS A 179 0.05 -16.09 -2.83
N VAL A 180 -0.69 -15.13 -3.38
CA VAL A 180 -0.54 -14.69 -4.77
C VAL A 180 0.52 -13.59 -4.80
N PRO A 181 1.69 -13.83 -5.41
CA PRO A 181 2.74 -12.82 -5.44
C PRO A 181 2.37 -11.71 -6.44
N LEU A 182 2.67 -10.47 -6.07
CA LEU A 182 2.77 -9.37 -7.01
C LEU A 182 4.16 -9.36 -7.64
N PRO A 183 4.27 -9.14 -8.97
CA PRO A 183 5.56 -8.84 -9.59
C PRO A 183 6.22 -7.65 -8.89
N LEU A 184 7.52 -7.75 -8.62
CA LEU A 184 8.28 -6.67 -8.00
C LEU A 184 8.42 -5.51 -8.99
N VAL A 185 8.24 -4.29 -8.52
CA VAL A 185 8.56 -3.07 -9.25
C VAL A 185 9.96 -2.64 -8.84
N ASP A 186 10.84 -2.39 -9.81
CA ASP A 186 12.17 -1.83 -9.52
C ASP A 186 12.04 -0.34 -9.20
N GLU A 187 11.84 -0.02 -7.92
CA GLU A 187 11.76 1.36 -7.43
C GLU A 187 13.13 1.97 -7.09
N ARG A 188 14.24 1.24 -7.32
CA ARG A 188 15.58 1.67 -6.89
C ARG A 188 15.96 3.05 -7.41
N LYS A 189 15.66 3.32 -8.69
CA LYS A 189 15.96 4.62 -9.31
C LYS A 189 15.24 5.76 -8.59
N LYS A 190 13.96 5.58 -8.27
CA LYS A 190 13.16 6.60 -7.58
C LYS A 190 13.68 6.85 -6.16
N VAL A 191 14.04 5.78 -5.44
CA VAL A 191 14.62 5.89 -4.09
C VAL A 191 15.93 6.67 -4.12
N VAL A 192 16.80 6.42 -5.12
CA VAL A 192 18.06 7.17 -5.27
C VAL A 192 17.79 8.65 -5.55
N GLU A 193 16.85 8.97 -6.44
CA GLU A 193 16.47 10.36 -6.73
C GLU A 193 15.92 11.10 -5.50
N ASP A 194 15.12 10.44 -4.67
CA ASP A 194 14.57 11.05 -3.45
C ASP A 194 15.68 11.27 -2.40
N VAL A 195 16.63 10.34 -2.26
CA VAL A 195 17.82 10.50 -1.40
C VAL A 195 18.67 11.70 -1.82
N ASP A 196 18.88 11.89 -3.12
CA ASP A 196 19.68 13.01 -3.64
C ASP A 196 18.98 14.36 -3.43
N LYS A 197 17.65 14.42 -3.50
CA LYS A 197 16.89 15.61 -3.11
C LYS A 197 17.02 15.94 -1.62
N ASP A 198 16.90 14.93 -0.75
CA ASP A 198 17.02 15.11 0.70
C ASP A 198 18.43 15.58 1.10
N ARG A 199 19.47 15.06 0.42
CA ARG A 199 20.85 15.51 0.58
C ARG A 199 20.99 17.00 0.33
N ARG A 200 20.38 17.52 -0.73
CA ARG A 200 20.41 18.95 -1.07
C ARG A 200 19.83 19.80 0.06
N TYR A 201 18.67 19.44 0.61
CA TYR A 201 18.06 20.19 1.71
C TYR A 201 18.90 20.15 3.00
N ALA A 202 19.51 19.00 3.31
CA ALA A 202 20.39 18.88 4.46
C ALA A 202 21.65 19.75 4.32
N ILE A 203 22.21 19.83 3.10
CA ILE A 203 23.35 20.70 2.79
C ILE A 203 22.95 22.16 2.97
N ASP A 204 21.84 22.60 2.39
CA ASP A 204 21.35 23.98 2.52
C ASP A 204 21.14 24.34 4.00
N ALA A 205 20.50 23.46 4.79
CA ALA A 205 20.29 23.67 6.21
C ALA A 205 21.60 23.73 7.01
N ALA A 206 22.60 22.91 6.68
CA ALA A 206 23.91 22.94 7.32
C ALA A 206 24.65 24.25 7.01
N LEU A 207 24.64 24.68 5.75
CA LEU A 207 25.24 25.94 5.32
C LEU A 207 24.61 27.13 6.04
N VAL A 208 23.27 27.19 6.15
CA VAL A 208 22.57 28.25 6.89
C VAL A 208 22.96 28.26 8.36
N ARG A 209 23.07 27.08 9.02
CA ARG A 209 23.52 27.00 10.43
C ARG A 209 24.94 27.51 10.62
N ILE A 210 25.87 27.11 9.75
CA ILE A 210 27.27 27.54 9.80
C ILE A 210 27.36 29.07 9.58
N MET A 211 26.73 29.57 8.52
CA MET A 211 26.76 30.99 8.17
C MET A 211 26.09 31.87 9.22
N LYS A 212 25.01 31.39 9.87
CA LYS A 212 24.35 32.11 10.97
C LYS A 212 25.27 32.26 12.20
N SER A 213 26.11 31.26 12.48
CA SER A 213 27.05 31.29 13.61
C SER A 213 28.30 32.12 13.31
N ARG A 214 28.92 31.89 12.15
CA ARG A 214 30.22 32.48 11.77
C ARG A 214 30.10 33.89 11.17
N LYS A 215 28.95 34.24 10.58
CA LYS A 215 28.64 35.48 9.85
C LYS A 215 29.47 35.73 8.58
N VAL A 216 30.78 35.49 8.62
CA VAL A 216 31.71 35.57 7.49
C VAL A 216 32.64 34.37 7.55
N LEU A 217 32.81 33.66 6.44
CA LEU A 217 33.68 32.49 6.35
C LEU A 217 34.21 32.34 4.91
N GLY A 218 35.48 31.94 4.76
CA GLY A 218 36.04 31.66 3.44
C GLY A 218 35.41 30.43 2.81
N HIS A 219 35.24 30.41 1.48
CA HIS A 219 34.53 29.32 0.78
C HIS A 219 35.08 27.92 1.12
N GLN A 220 36.41 27.74 1.12
CA GLN A 220 37.03 26.44 1.43
C GLN A 220 36.78 26.00 2.88
N GLN A 221 36.79 26.93 3.83
CA GLN A 221 36.49 26.65 5.24
C GLN A 221 35.01 26.28 5.42
N LEU A 222 34.11 26.97 4.72
CA LEU A 222 32.67 26.66 4.72
C LEU A 222 32.40 25.26 4.18
N VAL A 223 33.04 24.88 3.07
CA VAL A 223 32.92 23.53 2.50
C VAL A 223 33.42 22.49 3.50
N SER A 224 34.59 22.70 4.11
CA SER A 224 35.15 21.76 5.08
C SER A 224 34.25 21.55 6.31
N GLU A 225 33.77 22.64 6.92
CA GLU A 225 32.86 22.56 8.07
C GLU A 225 31.53 21.88 7.70
N CYS A 226 31.00 22.14 6.50
CA CYS A 226 29.77 21.53 6.00
C CYS A 226 29.94 20.00 5.83
N VAL A 227 31.05 19.56 5.22
CA VAL A 227 31.37 18.14 5.08
C VAL A 227 31.52 17.47 6.45
N GLU A 228 32.20 18.10 7.40
CA GLU A 228 32.38 17.56 8.75
C GLU A 228 31.03 17.35 9.45
N GLN A 229 30.14 18.34 9.42
CA GLN A 229 28.80 18.23 10.02
C GLN A 229 27.95 17.12 9.38
N LEU A 230 28.03 16.96 8.06
CA LEU A 230 27.20 16.02 7.30
C LEU A 230 27.80 14.61 7.20
N SER A 231 29.08 14.42 7.52
CA SER A 231 29.79 13.13 7.46
C SER A 231 29.11 12.01 8.25
N ARG A 232 28.41 12.37 9.35
CA ARG A 232 27.67 11.42 10.18
C ARG A 232 26.31 11.04 9.59
N MET A 233 25.75 11.89 8.74
CA MET A 233 24.44 11.70 8.09
C MET A 233 24.56 10.95 6.77
N PHE A 234 25.58 11.27 5.97
CA PHE A 234 25.84 10.62 4.69
C PHE A 234 27.05 9.72 4.85
N LYS A 235 26.80 8.44 5.18
CA LYS A 235 27.85 7.44 5.06
C LYS A 235 28.19 7.27 3.57
N VAL A 236 29.48 7.36 3.27
CA VAL A 236 30.07 6.96 1.99
C VAL A 236 30.02 5.44 1.87
#